data_AF-O93316-F1
#
_entry.id   AF-O93316-F1
#
_cell.length_a   1.000
_cell.length_b   1.000
_cell.length_c   1.000
_cell.angle_alpha   90.00
_cell.angle_beta   90.00
_cell.angle_gamma   90.00
#
_symmetry.space_group_name_H-M   'P 1'
#
loop_
_entity.id
_entity.type
_entity.pdbx_description
1 polymer ?
#
loop_
_entity_poly.entity_id
_entity_poly.type
_entity_poly.pdbx_seq_one_letter_code
_entity_poly.pdbx_strand_id
1 'polypeptide(L)' 'DLGGTNFRMLLVKIRSGKKRTVEMHNKIYAIPIEVMQGTGEELFDHIVYCISDFLDYMGMKNGRLPLGFTFSYP' A
#
# COMPACT_ATOMS: atom_id res chain seq x y z
N ASP A 1 -1.30 4.63 1.23
CA ASP A 1 -2.25 5.74 1.42
C ASP A 1 -2.98 6.02 0.13
N LEU A 2 -4.29 6.24 0.26
CA LEU A 2 -5.21 6.54 -0.84
C LEU A 2 -5.94 7.85 -0.53
N GLY A 3 -5.68 8.89 -1.31
CA GLY A 3 -6.28 10.22 -1.12
C GLY A 3 -6.24 11.12 -2.36
N GLY A 4 -6.06 10.53 -3.54
CA GLY A 4 -5.91 11.23 -4.82
C GLY A 4 -5.50 10.27 -5.93
N THR A 5 -4.88 10.79 -6.99
CA THR A 5 -4.46 10.02 -8.18
C THR A 5 -3.27 9.08 -7.95
N ASN A 6 -2.56 9.25 -6.83
CA ASN A 6 -1.40 8.44 -6.47
C ASN A 6 -1.74 7.58 -5.25
N PHE A 7 -1.66 6.26 -5.42
CA PHE A 7 -1.72 5.29 -4.35
C PHE A 7 -0.31 4.94 -3.91
N ARG A 8 0.03 5.13 -2.63
CA ARG A 8 1.36 4.79 -2.12
C ARG A 8 1.30 3.57 -1.21
N MET A 9 2.12 2.58 -1.51
CA MET A 9 2.37 1.42 -0.65
C MET A 9 3.54 1.70 0.27
N LEU A 10 3.43 1.33 1.55
CA LEU A 10 4.52 1.48 2.52
C LEU A 10 4.76 0.17 3.26
N LEU A 11 6.04 -0.19 3.43
CA LEU A 11 6.49 -1.14 4.43
C LEU A 11 7.21 -0.38 5.54
N VAL A 12 6.67 -0.45 6.76
CA VAL A 12 7.26 0.20 7.93
C VAL A 12 7.78 -0.86 8.89
N LYS A 13 9.08 -0.85 9.17
CA LYS A 13 9.70 -1.71 10.17
C LYS A 13 10.02 -0.88 11.41
N ILE A 14 9.30 -1.16 12.50
CA ILE A 14 9.49 -0.49 13.79
C ILE A 14 10.23 -1.45 14.70
N ARG A 15 11.40 -1.06 15.21
CA ARG A 15 12.14 -1.85 16.19
C ARG A 15 12.14 -1.13 17.53
N SER A 16 11.56 -1.79 18.53
CA SER A 16 11.62 -1.37 19.94
C SER A 16 12.81 -2.04 20.62
N GLY A 17 13.62 -1.26 21.34
CA GLY A 17 14.86 -1.72 21.98
C GLY A 17 15.65 -0.53 22.53
N LYS A 18 16.91 -0.75 22.97
CA LYS A 18 17.77 0.32 23.52
C LYS A 18 17.94 1.53 22.59
N LYS A 19 17.82 1.32 21.27
CA LYS A 19 17.69 2.38 20.26
C LYS A 19 16.41 2.13 19.46
N ARG A 20 15.43 3.02 19.60
CA ARG A 20 14.22 3.00 18.78
C ARG A 20 14.59 3.39 17.35
N THR A 21 14.21 2.54 16.38
CA THR A 21 14.44 2.81 14.95
C THR A 21 13.18 2.56 14.13
N VAL A 22 13.04 3.33 13.06
CA VAL A 22 11.95 3.22 12.08
C VAL A 22 12.60 3.22 10.70
N GLU A 23 12.35 2.15 9.94
CA GLU A 23 12.77 2.01 8.54
C GLU A 23 11.51 1.99 7.67
N MET A 24 11.53 2.75 6.59
CA MET A 24 10.38 2.89 5.67
C MET A 24 10.81 2.62 4.23
N HIS A 25 10.08 1.74 3.56
CA HIS A 25 10.13 1.54 2.11
C HIS A 25 8.79 1.94 1.52
N ASN A 26 8.79 2.54 0.33
CA ASN A 26 7.55 2.91 -0.34
C ASN A 26 7.64 2.74 -1.85
N LYS A 27 6.48 2.56 -2.49
CA LYS A 27 6.29 2.57 -3.93
C LYS A 27 5.01 3.30 -4.26
N ILE A 28 5.03 4.10 -5.33
CA ILE A 28 3.87 4.86 -5.80
C ILE A 28 3.29 4.15 -7.01
N TYR A 29 1.97 4.00 -7.01
CA TYR A 29 1.16 3.45 -8.09
C TYR A 29 0.20 4.53 -8.56
N ALA A 30 0.11 4.72 -9.87
CA ALA A 30 -0.95 5.51 -10.45
C ALA A 30 -2.28 4.74 -10.34
N ILE A 31 -3.36 5.47 -10.11
CA ILE A 31 -4.71 4.93 -10.28
C ILE A 31 -5.27 5.53 -11.57
N PRO A 32 -5.54 4.70 -12.60
CA PRO A 32 -6.18 5.19 -13.82
C PRO A 32 -7.49 5.92 -13.50
N ILE A 33 -7.83 6.95 -14.27
CA ILE A 33 -9.03 7.75 -14.01
C ILE A 33 -10.31 6.92 -14.16
N GLU A 34 -10.27 5.93 -15.06
CA GLU A 34 -11.33 4.97 -15.30
C GLU A 34 -11.57 4.08 -14.08
N VAL A 35 -10.50 3.72 -13.36
CA VAL A 35 -10.59 2.96 -12.10
C VAL A 35 -11.05 3.86 -10.96
N MET A 36 -10.57 5.11 -10.90
CA MET A 36 -11.00 6.09 -9.88
C MET A 36 -12.50 6.43 -9.96
N GLN A 37 -13.06 6.46 -11.18
CA GLN A 37 -14.46 6.80 -11.45
C GLN A 37 -15.32 5.56 -11.78
N GLY A 38 -14.72 4.38 -11.76
CA GLY A 38 -15.37 3.11 -12.02
C GLY A 38 -16.09 2.55 -10.79
N THR A 39 -16.22 1.24 -10.74
CA THR A 39 -16.84 0.54 -9.62
C THR A 39 -15.90 0.43 -8.42
N GLY A 40 -16.48 0.26 -7.23
CA GLY A 40 -15.69 -0.06 -6.04
C GLY A 40 -14.90 -1.36 -6.19
N GLU A 41 -15.47 -2.36 -6.87
CA GLU A 41 -14.79 -3.64 -7.14
C GLU A 41 -13.50 -3.44 -7.94
N GLU A 42 -13.58 -2.70 -9.06
CA GLU A 42 -12.40 -2.38 -9.89
C GLU A 42 -11.33 -1.60 -9.11
N LEU A 43 -11.75 -0.66 -8.25
CA LEU A 43 -10.83 0.09 -7.40
C LEU A 43 -10.10 -0.84 -6.41
N PHE A 44 -10.82 -1.72 -5.73
CA PHE A 44 -10.22 -2.64 -4.75
C PHE A 44 -9.38 -3.74 -5.43
N ASP A 45 -9.75 -4.19 -6.62
CA ASP A 45 -8.92 -5.08 -7.43
C ASP A 45 -7.59 -4.43 -7.80
N HIS A 46 -7.61 -3.15 -8.21
CA HIS A 46 -6.38 -2.39 -8.48
C HIS A 46 -5.53 -2.22 -7.22
N ILE A 47 -6.13 -1.95 -6.07
CA ILE A 47 -5.42 -1.87 -4.77
C ILE A 47 -4.74 -3.21 -4.46
N VAL A 48 -5.45 -4.33 -4.60
CA VAL A 48 -4.91 -5.67 -4.33
C VAL A 48 -3.78 -6.02 -5.31
N TYR A 49 -3.92 -5.66 -6.59
CA TYR A 49 -2.83 -5.77 -7.57
C TYR A 49 -1.59 -5.01 -7.11
N CYS A 50 -1.74 -3.74 -6.70
CA CYS A 50 -0.63 -2.92 -6.21
C CYS A 50 0.02 -3.53 -4.95
N ILE A 51 -0.78 -4.12 -4.05
CA ILE A 51 -0.26 -4.82 -2.87
C ILE A 51 0.56 -6.05 -3.30
N SER A 52 0.04 -6.87 -4.22
CA SER A 52 0.75 -8.06 -4.70
C SER A 52 2.09 -7.70 -5.35
N ASP A 53 2.09 -6.72 -6.26
CA ASP A 53 3.31 -6.24 -6.92
C ASP A 53 4.32 -5.65 -5.91
N PHE A 54 3.85 -4.91 -4.90
CA PHE A 54 4.73 -4.39 -3.86
C PHE A 54 5.35 -5.51 -3.01
N LEU A 55 4.57 -6.55 -2.67
CA LEU A 55 5.08 -7.70 -1.91
C LEU A 55 6.08 -8.52 -2.72
N ASP A 56 5.87 -8.68 -4.03
CA ASP A 56 6.86 -9.28 -4.94
C ASP A 56 8.15 -8.45 -4.97
N TYR A 57 8.04 -7.13 -5.14
CA TYR A 57 9.17 -6.19 -5.15
C TYR A 57 9.99 -6.25 -3.85
N MET A 58 9.33 -6.40 -2.70
CA MET A 58 10.00 -6.52 -1.39
C MET A 58 10.47 -7.95 -1.07
N GLY A 59 10.14 -8.96 -1.89
CA GLY A 59 10.46 -10.37 -1.62
C GLY A 59 9.68 -10.97 -0.45
N MET A 60 8.44 -10.53 -0.21
CA MET A 60 7.63 -10.84 0.99
C MET A 60 6.28 -11.51 0.71
N LYS A 61 6.05 -12.02 -0.51
CA LYS A 61 4.73 -12.53 -0.94
C LYS A 61 4.18 -13.71 -0.13
N ASN A 62 5.03 -14.46 0.56
CA ASN A 62 4.65 -15.71 1.24
C ASN A 62 4.22 -15.53 2.70
N GLY A 63 3.99 -14.30 3.17
CA GLY A 63 3.66 -14.00 4.57
C GLY A 63 2.35 -13.24 4.74
N ARG A 64 1.66 -13.46 5.87
CA ARG A 64 0.55 -12.63 6.31
C ARG A 64 1.07 -11.48 7.16
N LEU A 65 0.92 -10.25 6.68
CA LEU A 65 1.38 -9.04 7.37
C LEU A 65 0.19 -8.23 7.91
N PRO A 66 0.33 -7.57 9.07
CA PRO A 66 -0.64 -6.58 9.50
C PRO A 66 -0.61 -5.37 8.54
N LEU A 67 -1.78 -4.86 8.20
CA LEU A 67 -1.92 -3.74 7.27
C LEU A 67 -2.76 -2.63 7.92
N GLY A 68 -2.24 -1.40 7.87
CA GLY A 68 -3.00 -0.19 8.14
C GLY A 68 -3.44 0.43 6.82
N PHE A 69 -4.74 0.71 6.69
CA PHE A 69 -5.28 1.34 5.48
C PHE A 69 -5.67 2.79 5.77
N THR A 70 -4.87 3.73 5.27
CA THR A 70 -5.22 5.15 5.28
C THR A 70 -6.04 5.47 4.04
N PHE A 71 -7.35 5.66 4.23
CA PHE A 71 -8.32 6.06 3.21
C PHE A 71 -8.80 7.47 3.52
N SER A 72 -8.27 8.47 2.82
CA SER A 72 -8.42 9.89 3.14
C SER A 72 -9.67 10.52 2.52
N TYR A 73 -10.84 9.94 2.78
CA TYR A 73 -12.15 10.42 2.36
C TYR A 73 -13.10 10.41 3.57
N PRO A 74 -14.07 11.35 3.66
CA PRO A 74 -15.02 11.41 4.77
C PRO A 74 -16.01 10.24 4.82
#